data_AF-A0A520UUS6-F1
#
_entry.id   AF-A0A520UUS6-F1
#
_cell.length_a   1.000
_cell.length_b   1.000
_cell.length_c   1.000
_cell.angle_alpha   90.00
_cell.angle_beta   90.00
_cell.angle_gamma   90.00
#
_symmetry.space_group_name_H-M   'P 1'
#
loop_
_entity.id
_entity.type
_entity.pdbx_description
1 polymer ?
#
loop_
_entity_poly.entity_id
_entity_poly.type
_entity_poly.pdbx_seq_one_letter_code
_entity_poly.pdbx_strand_id
1 'polypeptide(L)'
;MNLKYKFHPHLTDWNNIESLIRENIDENLIIELNEDINLSSRSKNFKKTLQTHTKSVVFISKSLKIEELVIVPTKQEAIDVIQIEEIERLLD
;
A
#
# COMPACT_ATOMS: atom_id res chain seq x y z
N MET A 1 16.26 -10.03 -9.84
CA MET A 1 15.99 -9.04 -8.77
C MET A 1 15.26 -9.77 -7.66
N ASN A 2 15.77 -9.78 -6.42
CA ASN A 2 15.03 -10.32 -5.28
C ASN A 2 14.12 -9.21 -4.74
N LEU A 3 12.88 -9.16 -5.21
CA LEU A 3 11.87 -8.21 -4.75
C LEU A 3 11.62 -8.45 -3.26
N LYS A 4 11.88 -7.45 -2.43
CA LYS A 4 11.58 -7.50 -0.99
C LYS A 4 10.34 -6.67 -0.71
N TYR A 5 9.36 -7.27 -0.05
CA TYR A 5 8.16 -6.58 0.43
C TYR A 5 7.64 -7.22 1.73
N LYS A 6 6.94 -6.44 2.54
CA LYS A 6 6.14 -6.93 3.67
C LYS A 6 4.68 -7.02 3.26
N PHE A 7 4.04 -8.12 3.62
CA PHE A 7 2.64 -8.37 3.34
C PHE A 7 1.80 -8.36 4.61
N HIS A 8 0.76 -7.54 4.62
CA HIS A 8 -0.15 -7.38 5.74
C HIS A 8 -1.59 -7.70 5.31
N PRO A 9 -2.11 -8.90 5.64
CA PRO A 9 -3.44 -9.33 5.20
C PRO A 9 -4.57 -8.74 6.06
N HIS A 10 -5.74 -8.55 5.43
CA HIS A 10 -7.05 -8.32 6.06
C HIS A 10 -7.10 -7.17 7.09
N LEU A 11 -6.50 -6.03 6.79
CA LEU A 11 -6.56 -4.86 7.68
C LEU A 11 -7.90 -4.13 7.56
N THR A 12 -8.43 -3.71 8.71
CA THR A 12 -9.75 -3.08 8.88
C THR A 12 -9.69 -1.68 9.50
N ASP A 13 -8.49 -1.21 9.89
CA ASP A 13 -8.31 0.03 10.65
C ASP A 13 -7.27 0.95 9.99
N TRP A 14 -7.71 2.14 9.56
CA TRP A 14 -6.84 3.13 8.92
C TRP A 14 -5.74 3.70 9.81
N ASN A 15 -5.95 3.78 11.13
CA ASN A 15 -4.90 4.22 12.06
C ASN A 15 -3.80 3.17 12.16
N ASN A 16 -4.17 1.89 12.21
CA ASN A 16 -3.20 0.79 12.19
C ASN A 16 -2.42 0.79 10.86
N ILE A 17 -3.12 0.90 9.73
CA ILE A 17 -2.51 1.03 8.40
C ILE A 17 -1.55 2.22 8.35
N GLU A 18 -1.94 3.38 8.87
CA GLU A 18 -1.09 4.58 8.91
C GLU A 18 0.16 4.39 9.78
N SER A 19 0.04 3.72 10.93
CA SER A 19 1.20 3.38 11.77
C SER A 19 2.16 2.44 11.05
N LEU A 20 1.63 1.38 10.42
CA LEU A 20 2.42 0.41 9.65
C LEU A 20 3.20 1.09 8.51
N ILE A 21 2.58 2.00 7.77
CA ILE A 21 3.25 2.75 6.70
C ILE A 21 4.38 3.61 7.29
N ARG A 22 4.18 4.26 8.43
CA ARG A 22 5.22 5.09 9.07
C ARG A 22 6.39 4.27 9.60
N GLU A 23 6.11 3.11 10.18
CA GLU A 23 7.10 2.23 10.79
C GLU A 23 7.98 1.50 9.75
N ASN A 24 7.53 1.42 8.50
CA ASN A 24 8.20 0.68 7.42
C ASN A 24 8.52 1.57 6.21
N ILE A 25 8.90 2.83 6.46
CA ILE A 25 9.04 3.91 5.46
C ILE A 25 9.96 3.57 4.27
N ASP A 26 10.90 2.64 4.45
CA ASP A 26 11.96 2.23 3.52
C ASP A 26 11.78 0.81 2.96
N GLU A 27 10.61 0.20 3.17
CA GLU A 27 10.28 -1.14 2.67
C GLU A 27 9.07 -1.12 1.73
N ASN A 28 9.05 -1.97 0.70
CA ASN A 28 7.83 -2.11 -0.10
C ASN A 28 6.72 -2.79 0.73
N LEU A 29 5.51 -2.24 0.70
CA LEU A 29 4.38 -2.74 1.45
C LEU A 29 3.27 -3.21 0.52
N ILE A 30 2.72 -4.37 0.84
CA ILE A 30 1.46 -4.87 0.27
C ILE A 30 0.47 -5.00 1.41
N ILE A 31 -0.64 -4.26 1.33
CA ILE A 31 -1.65 -4.19 2.38
C ILE A 31 -2.99 -4.66 1.82
N GLU A 32 -3.49 -5.81 2.28
CA GLU A 32 -4.83 -6.27 1.90
C GLU A 32 -5.87 -5.67 2.84
N LEU A 33 -6.83 -4.96 2.26
CA LEU A 33 -7.93 -4.33 2.98
C LEU A 33 -9.07 -5.34 3.10
N ASN A 34 -9.73 -5.34 4.26
CA ASN A 34 -11.03 -5.99 4.35
C ASN A 34 -12.09 -5.16 3.61
N GLU A 35 -13.05 -5.82 3.01
CA GLU A 35 -14.10 -5.19 2.20
C GLU A 35 -15.08 -4.35 3.04
N ASP A 36 -15.13 -4.59 4.36
CA ASP A 36 -15.96 -3.85 5.33
C ASP A 36 -15.23 -2.67 6.00
N ILE A 37 -14.02 -2.32 5.55
CA ILE A 37 -13.24 -1.22 6.12
C ILE A 37 -14.03 0.10 6.07
N ASN A 38 -14.09 0.79 7.21
CA ASN A 38 -14.78 2.07 7.28
C ASN A 38 -13.95 3.18 6.63
N LEU A 39 -14.29 3.57 5.40
CA LEU A 39 -13.58 4.64 4.68
C LEU A 39 -13.64 6.01 5.38
N SER A 40 -14.68 6.26 6.18
CA SER A 40 -14.86 7.54 6.87
C SER A 40 -13.90 7.74 8.06
N SER A 41 -13.30 6.66 8.58
CA SER A 41 -12.34 6.75 9.69
C SER A 41 -10.91 7.07 9.25
N ARG A 42 -10.66 7.18 7.93
CA ARG A 42 -9.35 7.51 7.39
C ARG A 42 -8.93 8.93 7.78
N SER A 43 -7.73 9.07 8.33
CA SER A 43 -7.22 10.36 8.76
C SER A 43 -7.01 11.30 7.56
N LYS A 44 -7.17 12.61 7.77
CA LYS A 44 -6.83 13.63 6.77
C LYS A 44 -5.34 13.64 6.40
N ASN A 45 -4.51 13.09 7.29
CA ASN A 45 -3.05 13.03 7.11
C ASN A 45 -2.60 11.79 6.35
N PHE A 46 -3.49 10.84 6.07
CA PHE A 46 -3.15 9.57 5.43
C PHE A 46 -2.40 9.76 4.11
N LYS A 47 -2.87 10.69 3.28
CA LYS A 47 -2.20 11.07 2.02
C LYS A 47 -0.78 11.57 2.23
N LYS A 48 -0.56 12.39 3.26
CA LYS A 48 0.78 12.91 3.58
C LYS A 48 1.69 11.77 4.04
N THR A 49 1.16 10.85 4.85
CA THR A 49 1.89 9.66 5.30
C THR A 49 2.34 8.80 4.11
N LEU A 50 1.48 8.59 3.11
CA LEU A 50 1.84 7.89 1.87
C LEU A 50 2.91 8.62 1.06
N GLN A 51 2.79 9.94 0.91
CA GLN A 51 3.74 10.76 0.16
C GLN A 51 5.14 10.80 0.79
N THR A 52 5.24 10.61 2.12
CA THR A 52 6.54 10.54 2.81
C THR A 52 7.21 9.17 2.71
N HIS A 53 6.48 8.15 2.25
CA HIS A 53 7.01 6.80 2.13
C HIS A 53 7.98 6.72 0.95
N THR A 54 9.13 6.07 1.14
CA THR A 54 10.23 6.08 0.15
C THR A 54 10.19 4.89 -0.82
N LYS A 55 9.36 3.90 -0.51
CA LYS A 55 9.12 2.69 -1.31
C LYS A 55 7.66 2.58 -1.74
N SER A 56 7.35 1.53 -2.50
CA SER A 56 5.99 1.28 -2.99
C SER A 56 5.06 0.87 -1.84
N VAL A 57 3.85 1.43 -1.80
CA VAL A 57 2.75 0.98 -0.94
C VAL A 57 1.57 0.62 -1.82
N VAL A 58 1.28 -0.66 -1.94
CA VAL A 58 0.19 -1.17 -2.80
C VAL A 58 -0.88 -1.81 -1.93
N PHE A 59 -2.12 -1.48 -2.20
CA PHE A 59 -3.28 -2.02 -1.49
C PHE A 59 -3.95 -3.11 -2.31
N ILE A 60 -4.49 -4.13 -1.62
CA ILE A 60 -5.31 -5.17 -2.24
C ILE A 60 -6.76 -5.02 -1.79
N SER A 61 -7.68 -4.92 -2.74
CA SER A 61 -9.12 -5.06 -2.54
C SER A 61 -9.80 -5.38 -3.86
N LYS A 62 -10.87 -6.18 -3.81
CA LYS A 62 -11.63 -6.55 -5.02
C LYS A 62 -12.69 -5.52 -5.39
N SER A 63 -13.23 -4.79 -4.41
CA SER A 63 -14.34 -3.87 -4.64
C SER A 63 -13.99 -2.40 -4.39
N LEU A 64 -13.05 -2.13 -3.48
CA LEU A 64 -12.71 -0.76 -3.11
C LEU A 64 -11.91 -0.07 -4.22
N LYS A 65 -12.31 1.16 -4.53
CA LYS A 65 -11.56 2.06 -5.41
C LYS A 65 -11.44 3.41 -4.74
N ILE A 66 -10.22 3.83 -4.49
CA ILE A 66 -9.89 5.09 -3.82
C ILE A 66 -8.85 5.78 -4.68
N GLU A 67 -9.22 6.92 -5.29
CA GLU A 67 -8.43 7.61 -6.32
C GLU A 67 -6.97 7.91 -5.89
N GLU A 68 -6.75 8.11 -4.60
CA GLU A 68 -5.45 8.47 -4.04
C GLU A 68 -4.54 7.27 -3.77
N LEU A 69 -5.04 6.03 -3.91
CA LEU A 69 -4.34 4.80 -3.55
C LEU A 69 -4.14 3.92 -4.78
N VAL A 70 -2.99 3.26 -4.84
CA VAL A 70 -2.76 2.17 -5.79
C VAL A 70 -3.43 0.92 -5.21
N ILE A 71 -4.62 0.59 -5.72
CA ILE A 71 -5.40 -0.58 -5.30
C ILE A 71 -5.49 -1.57 -6.46
N VAL A 72 -5.14 -2.82 -6.20
CA VAL A 72 -5.25 -3.94 -7.16
C VAL A 72 -6.05 -5.10 -6.57
N PRO A 73 -6.72 -5.92 -7.39
CA PRO A 73 -7.55 -7.03 -6.90
C PRO A 73 -6.78 -8.23 -6.35
N THR A 74 -5.51 -8.41 -6.70
CA THR A 74 -4.74 -9.62 -6.35
C THR A 74 -3.35 -9.32 -5.81
N LYS A 75 -2.83 -10.26 -5.02
CA LYS A 75 -1.46 -10.20 -4.53
C LYS A 75 -0.42 -10.26 -5.65
N GLN A 76 -0.69 -11.03 -6.72
CA GLN A 76 0.22 -11.10 -7.85
C GLN A 76 0.33 -9.74 -8.55
N GLU A 77 -0.81 -9.08 -8.79
CA GLU A 77 -0.79 -7.73 -9.37
C GLU A 77 -0.08 -6.72 -8.47
N ALA A 78 -0.20 -6.84 -7.15
CA ALA A 78 0.51 -5.96 -6.22
C ALA A 78 2.03 -6.15 -6.30
N ILE A 79 2.48 -7.40 -6.45
CA ILE A 79 3.88 -7.74 -6.68
C ILE A 79 4.35 -7.15 -8.01
N ASP A 80 3.56 -7.31 -9.08
CA ASP A 80 3.89 -6.82 -10.41
C ASP A 80 4.05 -5.28 -10.43
N VAL A 81 3.16 -4.55 -9.74
CA VAL A 81 3.27 -3.09 -9.57
C VAL A 81 4.58 -2.71 -8.88
N ILE A 82 4.92 -3.35 -7.75
CA ILE A 82 6.17 -3.03 -7.04
C ILE A 82 7.38 -3.31 -7.94
N GLN A 83 7.38 -4.40 -8.70
CA GLN A 83 8.47 -4.72 -9.63
C GLN A 83 8.64 -3.63 -10.70
N ILE A 84 7.54 -3.16 -11.29
CA ILE A 84 7.56 -2.09 -12.29
C ILE A 84 8.15 -0.81 -11.68
N GLU A 85 7.63 -0.38 -10.54
CA GLU A 85 8.12 0.84 -9.87
C GLU A 85 9.59 0.72 -9.42
N GLU A 86 10.07 -0.46 -9.02
CA GLU A 86 11.49 -0.68 -8.72
C GLU A 86 12.37 -0.59 -9.97
N ILE A 87 11.90 -1.08 -11.12
CA ILE A 87 12.62 -0.92 -12.39
C ILE A 87 12.68 0.56 -12.78
N GLU A 88 11.57 1.29 -12.68
CA GLU A 88 11.51 2.73 -13.00
C GLU A 88 12.50 3.53 -12.15
N ARG A 89 12.55 3.25 -10.83
CA ARG A 89 13.51 3.90 -9.90
C ARG A 89 14.98 3.59 -10.19
N LEU A 90 15.30 2.53 -10.93
CA LEU A 90 16.67 2.21 -11.35
C LEU A 90 17.07 2.91 -12.66
N LEU A 91 16.09 3.38 -13.43
CA LEU A 91 16.29 4.05 -14.71
C LEU A 91 16.35 5.58 -14.56
N ASP A 92 15.76 6.12 -13.49
CA ASP A 92 15.90 7.52 -13.04
C ASP A 92 17.29 7.80 -12.44
#